data_AF-A0A246AHJ5-F1
#
_entry.id   AF-A0A246AHJ5-F1
#
_cell.length_a   1.000
_cell.length_b   1.000
_cell.length_c   1.000
_cell.angle_alpha   90.00
_cell.angle_beta   90.00
_cell.angle_gamma   90.00
#
_symmetry.space_group_name_H-M   'P 1'
#
loop_
_entity.id
_entity.type
_entity.pdbx_description
1 polymer ?
#
loop_
_entity_poly.entity_id
_entity_poly.type
_entity_poly.pdbx_seq_one_letter_code
_entity_poly.pdbx_strand_id
1 'polypeptide(L)'
;MKKTLILATLMAGFASVDVKAQTVNGIRLTDIKADYIQVRADERVLARTFFITIEYGQLTNDWENTVLKDDDGKKIQFNSALDFINKAKSYGYELFQVFTEGEKKDVVYLLKRK
;
A
#
# COMPACT_ATOMS: atom_id res chain seq x y z
N MET A 1 23.50 -0.81 -47.34
CA MET A 1 22.20 -0.51 -46.71
C MET A 1 21.82 -1.59 -45.67
N LYS A 2 22.60 -1.75 -44.58
CA LYS A 2 22.31 -2.74 -43.52
C LYS A 2 22.62 -2.26 -42.09
N LYS A 3 23.09 -1.03 -41.90
CA LYS A 3 23.54 -0.51 -40.59
C LYS A 3 22.57 0.48 -39.93
N THR A 4 21.48 0.84 -40.59
CA THR A 4 20.54 1.87 -40.11
C THR A 4 19.29 1.30 -39.42
N LEU A 5 19.10 -0.03 -39.38
CA LEU A 5 17.90 -0.62 -38.77
C LEU A 5 17.99 -0.91 -37.26
N ILE A 6 19.16 -0.79 -36.63
CA ILE A 6 19.35 -1.19 -35.23
C ILE A 6 19.07 -0.03 -34.24
N LEU A 7 18.97 1.22 -34.71
CA LEU A 7 18.78 2.37 -33.82
C LEU A 7 17.32 2.67 -33.48
N ALA A 8 16.35 2.12 -34.22
CA ALA A 8 14.92 2.36 -34.00
C ALA A 8 14.36 1.57 -32.80
N THR A 9 15.03 0.51 -32.35
CA THR A 9 14.56 -0.34 -31.25
C THR A 9 14.98 0.14 -29.86
N LEU A 10 15.92 1.10 -29.74
CA LEU A 10 16.34 1.63 -28.44
C LEU A 10 15.48 2.78 -27.90
N MET A 11 14.68 3.43 -28.76
CA MET A 11 13.84 4.58 -28.35
C MET A 11 12.40 4.20 -27.94
N ALA A 12 11.95 2.97 -28.18
CA ALA A 12 10.61 2.52 -27.82
C ALA A 12 10.48 2.05 -26.35
N GLY A 13 11.56 2.06 -25.57
CA GLY A 13 11.61 1.47 -24.22
C GLY A 13 11.15 2.35 -23.05
N PHE A 14 10.74 3.60 -23.29
CA PHE A 14 10.29 4.52 -22.24
C PHE A 14 8.82 4.91 -22.38
N ALA A 15 7.96 3.98 -22.80
CA ALA A 15 6.55 4.13 -22.48
C ALA A 15 6.45 4.09 -20.95
N SER A 16 6.24 5.25 -20.33
CA SER A 16 5.95 5.38 -18.90
C SER A 16 4.81 4.43 -18.59
N VAL A 17 5.14 3.27 -18.00
CA VAL A 17 4.13 2.46 -17.35
C VAL A 17 3.63 3.34 -16.22
N ASP A 18 2.38 3.81 -16.33
CA ASP A 18 1.65 4.42 -15.24
C ASP A 18 1.48 3.35 -14.16
N VAL A 19 2.54 3.16 -13.36
CA VAL A 19 2.50 2.34 -12.17
C VAL A 19 1.60 3.10 -11.22
N LYS A 20 0.35 2.63 -11.12
CA LYS A 20 -0.62 3.19 -10.19
C LYS A 20 -0.04 3.12 -8.78
N ALA A 21 0.35 4.26 -8.21
CA ALA A 21 0.89 4.30 -6.87
C ALA A 21 -0.24 4.19 -5.84
N GLN A 22 0.14 3.77 -4.64
CA GLN A 22 -0.76 3.72 -3.51
C GLN A 22 -0.21 4.67 -2.46
N THR A 23 -1.08 5.48 -1.88
CA THR A 23 -0.69 6.55 -0.97
C THR A 23 -1.38 6.41 0.38
N VAL A 24 -0.68 6.85 1.42
CA VAL A 24 -1.21 7.01 2.78
C VAL A 24 -0.73 8.38 3.25
N ASN A 25 -1.66 9.21 3.74
CA ASN A 25 -1.36 10.58 4.12
C ASN A 25 -0.66 11.39 3.00
N GLY A 26 -1.03 11.15 1.74
CA GLY A 26 -0.40 11.78 0.56
C GLY A 26 1.01 11.29 0.22
N ILE A 27 1.58 10.36 0.98
CA ILE A 27 2.91 9.78 0.74
C ILE A 27 2.74 8.41 0.06
N ARG A 28 3.51 8.15 -1.00
CA ARG A 28 3.51 6.83 -1.66
C ARG A 28 4.01 5.76 -0.69
N LEU A 29 3.37 4.60 -0.69
CA LEU A 29 3.72 3.49 0.21
C LEU A 29 5.17 3.02 0.02
N THR A 30 5.72 3.12 -1.19
CA THR A 30 7.13 2.85 -1.51
C THR A 30 8.11 3.88 -0.95
N ASP A 31 7.63 5.09 -0.66
CA ASP A 31 8.43 6.21 -0.17
C ASP A 31 8.44 6.27 1.36
N ILE A 32 7.54 5.56 2.04
CA ILE A 32 7.58 5.37 3.48
C ILE A 32 8.84 4.54 3.82
N LYS A 33 9.72 5.12 4.64
CA LYS A 33 11.01 4.48 5.03
C LYS A 33 11.01 3.94 6.46
N ALA A 34 9.89 4.02 7.17
CA ALA A 34 9.77 3.50 8.53
C ALA A 34 10.07 1.99 8.58
N ASP A 35 10.80 1.58 9.63
CA ASP A 35 11.18 0.18 9.86
C ASP A 35 9.97 -0.70 10.18
N TYR A 36 8.93 -0.09 10.75
CA TYR A 36 7.68 -0.76 11.10
C TYR A 36 6.49 0.05 10.62
N ILE A 37 5.47 -0.66 10.16
CA ILE A 37 4.15 -0.10 9.90
C ILE A 37 3.09 -0.96 10.60
N GLN A 38 2.10 -0.29 11.16
CA GLN A 38 0.92 -0.89 11.73
C GLN A 38 -0.20 -0.88 10.70
N VAL A 39 -0.86 -2.01 10.55
CA VAL A 39 -1.93 -2.21 9.58
C VAL A 39 -3.18 -2.68 10.31
N ARG A 40 -4.34 -2.08 9.98
CA ARG A 40 -5.66 -2.56 10.41
C ARG A 40 -6.59 -2.65 9.20
N ALA A 41 -7.62 -3.49 9.33
CA ALA A 41 -8.63 -3.69 8.31
C ALA A 41 -10.00 -3.26 8.82
N ASP A 42 -10.56 -2.22 8.20
CA ASP A 42 -11.86 -1.66 8.55
C ASP A 42 -12.93 -2.29 7.65
N GLU A 43 -13.81 -3.08 8.25
CA GLU A 43 -14.86 -3.80 7.51
C GLU A 43 -15.93 -2.85 6.96
N ARG A 44 -16.30 -3.05 5.69
CA ARG A 44 -17.46 -2.43 5.05
C ARG A 44 -18.61 -3.42 5.00
N VAL A 45 -19.41 -3.45 6.07
CA VAL A 45 -20.50 -4.41 6.30
C VAL A 45 -21.39 -4.64 5.06
N LEU A 46 -21.78 -3.56 4.36
CA LEU A 46 -22.66 -3.65 3.18
C LEU A 46 -21.97 -4.23 1.93
N ALA A 47 -20.68 -3.94 1.74
CA ALA A 47 -19.93 -4.35 0.56
C ALA A 47 -19.17 -5.67 0.77
N ARG A 48 -19.05 -6.15 2.02
CA ARG A 48 -18.20 -7.29 2.40
C ARG A 48 -16.76 -7.14 1.92
N THR A 49 -16.28 -5.90 1.90
CA THR A 49 -14.89 -5.54 1.58
C THR A 49 -14.27 -4.79 2.74
N PHE A 50 -12.95 -4.60 2.71
CA PHE A 50 -12.20 -3.94 3.76
C PHE A 50 -11.47 -2.73 3.20
N PHE A 51 -11.43 -1.66 3.99
CA PHE A 51 -10.42 -0.61 3.83
C PHE A 51 -9.22 -0.94 4.70
N ILE A 52 -8.03 -0.52 4.25
CA ILE A 52 -6.79 -0.75 4.97
C ILE A 52 -6.31 0.59 5.50
N THR A 53 -6.04 0.64 6.81
CA THR A 53 -5.37 1.76 7.45
C THR A 53 -3.92 1.39 7.75
N ILE A 54 -3.02 2.36 7.55
CA ILE A 54 -1.59 2.20 7.77
C ILE A 54 -1.08 3.34 8.66
N GLU A 55 -0.44 2.97 9.74
CA GLU A 55 0.27 3.85 10.66
C GLU A 55 1.77 3.54 10.62
N TYR A 56 2.61 4.53 10.38
CA TYR A 56 4.06 4.40 10.36
C TYR A 56 4.73 5.41 11.30
N GLY A 57 3.96 5.94 12.26
CA GLY A 57 4.38 6.97 13.19
C GLY A 57 4.09 8.39 12.70
N GLN A 58 3.24 8.55 11.69
CA GLN A 58 2.80 9.88 11.29
C GLN A 58 1.90 10.50 12.36
N LEU A 59 1.98 11.82 12.52
CA LEU A 59 0.97 12.54 13.29
C LEU A 59 -0.31 12.61 12.46
N THR A 60 -1.39 11.99 12.92
CA THR A 60 -2.71 12.17 12.32
C THR A 60 -3.82 12.12 13.35
N ASN A 61 -4.74 13.07 13.22
CA ASN A 61 -5.98 13.11 13.99
C ASN A 61 -7.19 12.73 13.13
N ASP A 62 -6.97 12.38 11.86
CA ASP A 62 -8.01 12.06 10.89
C ASP A 62 -7.77 10.64 10.33
N TRP A 63 -8.81 9.81 10.45
CA TRP A 63 -8.84 8.47 9.88
C TRP A 63 -8.56 8.49 8.38
N GLU A 64 -9.05 9.50 7.65
CA GLU A 64 -8.86 9.63 6.19
C GLU A 64 -7.39 9.68 5.77
N ASN A 65 -6.50 10.14 6.66
CA ASN A 65 -5.07 10.20 6.39
C ASN A 65 -4.36 8.87 6.64
N THR A 66 -4.99 7.94 7.37
CA THR A 66 -4.46 6.59 7.60
C THR A 66 -4.88 5.61 6.52
N VAL A 67 -5.97 5.88 5.79
CA VAL A 67 -6.52 4.95 4.79
C VAL A 67 -5.66 4.93 3.53
N LEU A 68 -5.39 3.73 3.02
CA LEU A 68 -4.71 3.52 1.74
C LEU A 68 -5.59 3.96 0.56
N LYS A 69 -5.03 4.84 -0.27
CA LYS A 69 -5.69 5.44 -1.44
C LYS A 69 -4.93 5.13 -2.72
N ASP A 70 -5.65 5.09 -3.84
CA ASP A 70 -5.06 5.07 -5.18
C ASP A 70 -4.60 6.48 -5.59
N ASP A 71 -4.00 6.58 -6.78
CA ASP A 71 -3.51 7.86 -7.32
C ASP A 71 -4.58 8.91 -7.55
N ASP A 72 -5.84 8.48 -7.68
CA ASP A 72 -6.98 9.36 -7.87
C ASP A 72 -7.57 9.80 -6.50
N GLY A 73 -6.91 9.43 -5.40
CA GLY A 73 -7.31 9.74 -4.02
C GLY A 73 -8.44 8.86 -3.50
N LYS A 74 -8.84 7.81 -4.23
CA LYS A 74 -9.95 6.93 -3.83
C LYS A 74 -9.45 5.81 -2.93
N LYS A 75 -10.27 5.47 -1.94
CA LYS A 75 -9.97 4.38 -0.99
C LYS A 75 -9.96 3.04 -1.71
N ILE A 76 -8.91 2.27 -1.49
CA ILE A 76 -8.74 0.95 -2.12
C ILE A 76 -9.47 -0.11 -1.30
N GLN A 77 -10.24 -0.96 -1.98
CA GLN A 77 -10.97 -2.06 -1.35
C GLN A 77 -10.15 -3.34 -1.43
N PHE A 78 -10.13 -4.08 -0.33
CA PHE A 78 -9.50 -5.39 -0.20
C PHE A 78 -10.52 -6.45 0.21
N ASN A 79 -10.24 -7.70 -0.15
CA ASN A 79 -11.11 -8.82 0.25
C ASN A 79 -10.93 -9.20 1.72
N SER A 80 -9.76 -8.90 2.30
CA SER A 80 -9.43 -9.15 3.70
C SER A 80 -8.15 -8.40 4.09
N ALA A 81 -7.80 -8.39 5.39
CA ALA A 81 -6.47 -7.96 5.84
C ALA A 81 -5.34 -8.79 5.18
N LEU A 82 -5.56 -10.10 5.01
CA LEU A 82 -4.58 -11.01 4.42
C LEU A 82 -4.25 -10.68 2.96
N ASP A 83 -5.25 -10.21 2.21
CA ASP A 83 -5.08 -9.72 0.83
C ASP A 83 -4.02 -8.60 0.79
N PHE A 84 -4.18 -7.61 1.68
CA PHE A 84 -3.19 -6.54 1.80
C PHE A 84 -1.83 -7.04 2.33
N ILE A 85 -1.79 -7.90 3.35
CA ILE A 85 -0.52 -8.42 3.90
C ILE A 85 0.30 -9.13 2.83
N ASN A 86 -0.35 -9.90 1.94
CA ASN A 86 0.33 -10.51 0.80
C ASN A 86 0.86 -9.47 -0.19
N LYS A 87 0.06 -8.42 -0.46
CA LYS A 87 0.49 -7.30 -1.30
C LYS A 87 1.64 -6.50 -0.68
N ALA A 88 1.68 -6.33 0.64
CA ALA A 88 2.69 -5.56 1.35
C ALA A 88 4.14 -6.04 1.10
N LYS A 89 4.29 -7.32 0.76
CA LYS A 89 5.57 -7.90 0.33
C LYS A 89 6.17 -7.20 -0.89
N SER A 90 5.35 -6.74 -1.84
CA SER A 90 5.84 -5.98 -3.01
C SER A 90 6.35 -4.59 -2.64
N TYR A 91 5.99 -4.08 -1.46
CA TYR A 91 6.45 -2.81 -0.92
C TYR A 91 7.63 -2.95 0.05
N GLY A 92 8.19 -4.17 0.19
CA GLY A 92 9.33 -4.44 1.06
C GLY A 92 8.97 -4.63 2.53
N TYR A 93 7.70 -4.90 2.84
CA TYR A 93 7.23 -5.17 4.19
C TYR A 93 6.87 -6.65 4.37
N GLU A 94 7.19 -7.20 5.53
CA GLU A 94 6.82 -8.56 5.94
C GLU A 94 6.07 -8.55 7.27
N LEU A 95 5.18 -9.51 7.45
CA LEU A 95 4.46 -9.66 8.72
C LEU A 95 5.46 -10.00 9.83
N PHE A 96 5.47 -9.20 10.89
CA PHE A 96 6.33 -9.38 12.05
C PHE A 96 5.53 -9.90 13.25
N GLN A 97 4.39 -9.30 13.55
CA GLN A 97 3.56 -9.67 14.70
C GLN A 97 2.08 -9.40 14.43
N VAL A 98 1.21 -10.16 15.09
CA VAL A 98 -0.24 -9.89 15.17
C VAL A 98 -0.63 -9.83 16.64
N PHE A 99 -1.41 -8.82 17.00
CA PHE A 99 -1.96 -8.66 18.35
C PHE A 99 -3.32 -7.98 18.29
N THR A 100 -4.02 -7.92 19.42
CA THR A 100 -5.26 -7.16 19.55
C THR A 100 -5.06 -5.95 20.44
N GLU A 101 -5.72 -4.85 20.12
CA GLU A 101 -5.63 -3.59 20.87
C GLU A 101 -7.02 -3.01 21.13
N GLY A 102 -7.15 -2.24 22.21
CA GLY A 102 -8.36 -1.52 22.57
C GLY A 102 -9.48 -2.40 23.13
N GLU A 103 -10.54 -1.76 23.58
CA GLU A 103 -11.68 -2.46 24.21
C GLU A 103 -12.42 -3.37 23.24
N LYS A 104 -12.45 -3.00 21.96
CA LYS A 104 -13.08 -3.78 20.89
C LYS A 104 -12.22 -4.93 20.38
N LYS A 105 -11.00 -5.08 20.89
CA LYS A 105 -10.01 -6.09 20.48
C LYS A 105 -9.75 -6.03 18.98
N ASP A 106 -9.51 -4.83 18.46
CA ASP A 106 -9.20 -4.62 17.05
C ASP A 106 -7.93 -5.39 16.70
N VAL A 107 -7.95 -6.14 15.60
CA VAL A 107 -6.80 -6.92 15.16
C VAL A 107 -5.80 -5.99 14.49
N VAL A 108 -4.57 -6.02 15.00
CA VAL A 108 -3.45 -5.21 14.55
C VAL A 108 -2.38 -6.10 13.94
N TYR A 109 -1.96 -5.76 12.73
CA TYR A 109 -0.87 -6.42 12.03
C TYR A 109 0.34 -5.49 12.01
N LEU A 110 1.40 -5.85 12.71
CA LEU A 110 2.66 -5.12 12.68
C LEU A 110 3.54 -5.74 11.60
N LEU A 111 3.90 -4.93 10.62
CA LEU A 111 4.76 -5.31 9.51
C LEU A 111 6.13 -4.64 9.69
N LYS A 112 7.19 -5.39 9.42
CA LYS A 112 8.57 -4.93 9.47
C LYS A 112 9.13 -4.80 8.06
N ARG A 113 9.97 -3.80 7.83
CA ARG A 113 10.67 -3.59 6.56
C ARG A 113 11.81 -4.61 6.40
N LYS A 114 11.94 -5.16 5.19
CA LYS A 114 13.04 -6.06 4.78
C LYS A 114 14.32 -5.31 4.47
#